data_AF-A0A6I3U7W3-F1
#
_entry.id   AF-A0A6I3U7W3-F1
#
_cell.length_a   1.000
_cell.length_b   1.000
_cell.length_c   1.000
_cell.angle_alpha   90.00
_cell.angle_beta   90.00
_cell.angle_gamma   90.00
#
_symmetry.space_group_name_H-M   'P 1'
#
loop_
_entity.id
_entity.type
_entity.pdbx_description
1 polymer ?
#
loop_
_entity_poly.entity_id
_entity_poly.type
_entity_poly.pdbx_seq_one_letter_code
_entity_poly.pdbx_strand_id
1 'polypeptide(L)'
;VFGKAPEKVITNNLSTTEILLELGLKDKIAGMLNPDNAVTDKYKDAIATIPQIGDKKTVSQETVLSYEPDAVMGRNMMFSEKSLGTVS
;
A
#
# COMPACT_ATOMS: atom_id res chain seq x y z
N VAL A 1 5.21 -15.91 11.14
CA VAL A 1 4.09 -16.76 10.68
C VAL A 1 2.79 -16.00 10.94
N PHE A 2 1.87 -15.93 9.97
CA PHE A 2 0.57 -15.28 10.15
C PHE A 2 -0.44 -16.26 10.77
N GLY A 3 -1.14 -15.85 11.84
CA GLY A 3 -2.18 -16.66 12.49
C GLY A 3 -3.56 -16.57 11.85
N LYS A 4 -3.78 -15.56 11.00
CA LYS A 4 -4.98 -15.34 10.18
C LYS A 4 -4.60 -14.58 8.90
N ALA A 5 -5.50 -14.52 7.93
CA ALA A 5 -5.32 -13.65 6.77
C ALA A 5 -5.23 -12.17 7.22
N PRO A 6 -4.36 -11.35 6.62
CA PRO A 6 -4.34 -9.90 6.84
C PRO A 6 -5.69 -9.26 6.48
N GLU A 7 -6.16 -8.36 7.33
CA GLU A 7 -7.42 -7.65 7.18
C GLU A 7 -7.21 -6.16 6.85
N LYS A 8 -6.02 -5.62 7.15
CA LYS A 8 -5.69 -4.21 6.97
C LYS A 8 -4.32 -4.05 6.30
N VAL A 9 -4.33 -4.14 4.97
CA VAL A 9 -3.12 -4.14 4.12
C VAL A 9 -2.82 -2.75 3.58
N ILE A 10 -1.55 -2.36 3.67
CA ILE A 10 -1.00 -1.20 2.96
C ILE A 10 -0.11 -1.67 1.82
N THR A 11 -0.33 -1.16 0.60
CA THR A 11 0.52 -1.48 -0.55
C THR A 11 1.47 -0.33 -0.90
N ASN A 12 2.75 -0.64 -1.12
CA ASN A 12 3.77 0.39 -1.37
C ASN A 12 4.06 0.65 -2.86
N ASN A 13 3.37 -0.04 -3.77
CA ASN A 13 3.51 0.12 -5.20
C ASN A 13 2.26 -0.38 -5.95
N LEU A 14 2.00 0.21 -7.13
CA LEU A 14 0.81 -0.07 -7.95
C LEU A 14 0.62 -1.56 -8.26
N SER A 15 1.66 -2.26 -8.73
CA SER A 15 1.50 -3.66 -9.14
C SER A 15 1.08 -4.59 -7.99
N THR A 16 1.42 -4.25 -6.75
CA THR A 16 0.95 -5.02 -5.58
C THR A 16 -0.52 -4.76 -5.30
N THR A 17 -0.97 -3.51 -5.43
CA THR A 17 -2.40 -3.17 -5.39
C THR A 17 -3.17 -3.94 -6.47
N GLU A 18 -2.69 -3.94 -7.71
CA GLU A 18 -3.34 -4.64 -8.83
C GLU A 18 -3.44 -6.15 -8.61
N ILE A 19 -2.41 -6.78 -8.03
CA ILE A 19 -2.46 -8.21 -7.66
C ILE A 19 -3.58 -8.46 -6.64
N LEU A 20 -3.69 -7.64 -5.59
CA LEU A 20 -4.75 -7.79 -4.59
C LEU A 20 -6.14 -7.56 -5.19
N LEU A 21 -6.29 -6.61 -6.12
CA LEU A 21 -7.52 -6.38 -6.85
C LEU A 21 -7.90 -7.59 -7.72
N GLU A 22 -6.93 -8.18 -8.43
CA GLU A 22 -7.16 -9.37 -9.27
C GLU A 22 -7.61 -10.58 -8.45
N LEU A 23 -7.13 -10.68 -7.21
CA LEU A 23 -7.52 -11.73 -6.26
C LEU A 23 -8.86 -11.45 -5.56
N GLY A 24 -9.54 -10.33 -5.86
CA GLY A 24 -10.79 -9.94 -5.21
C GLY A 24 -10.61 -9.46 -3.76
N LEU A 25 -9.40 -9.05 -3.37
CA LEU A 25 -9.05 -8.65 -2.00
C LEU A 25 -9.11 -7.13 -1.78
N LYS A 26 -9.92 -6.42 -2.57
CA LYS A 26 -10.07 -4.95 -2.48
C LYS A 26 -10.38 -4.50 -1.04
N ASP A 27 -11.29 -5.19 -0.36
CA ASP A 27 -11.75 -4.82 0.99
C ASP A 27 -10.68 -5.00 2.07
N LYS A 28 -9.57 -5.66 1.75
CA LYS A 28 -8.42 -5.81 2.64
C LYS A 28 -7.42 -4.67 2.50
N ILE A 29 -7.54 -3.82 1.47
CA ILE A 29 -6.61 -2.72 1.20
C ILE A 29 -7.09 -1.48 1.96
N ALA A 30 -6.40 -1.16 3.04
CA ALA A 30 -6.70 0.03 3.85
C ALA A 30 -6.09 1.31 3.27
N GLY A 31 -5.08 1.17 2.41
CA GLY A 31 -4.44 2.29 1.74
C GLY A 31 -3.33 1.83 0.80
N MET A 32 -2.95 2.72 -0.09
CA MET A 32 -1.82 2.52 -0.99
C MET A 32 -0.98 3.78 -1.08
N LEU A 33 0.32 3.61 -1.34
CA LEU A 33 1.15 4.72 -1.78
C LEU A 33 0.75 5.16 -3.18
N ASN A 34 1.04 6.42 -3.51
CA ASN A 34 0.74 6.99 -4.81
C ASN A 34 1.36 6.13 -5.94
N PRO A 35 0.60 5.85 -7.01
CA PRO A 35 1.10 5.05 -8.12
C PRO A 35 2.16 5.82 -8.93
N ASP A 36 3.19 5.09 -9.35
CA ASP A 36 4.29 5.63 -10.18
C ASP A 36 3.97 5.76 -11.66
N ASN A 37 3.06 4.88 -12.09
CA ASN A 37 2.67 4.72 -13.46
C ASN A 37 1.19 5.03 -13.58
N ALA A 38 0.74 5.29 -14.81
CA ALA A 38 -0.67 5.41 -15.09
C ALA A 38 -1.41 4.14 -14.65
N VAL A 39 -2.49 4.33 -13.90
CA VAL A 39 -3.42 3.24 -13.57
C VAL A 39 -4.16 2.85 -14.85
N THR A 40 -4.18 1.56 -15.16
CA THR A 40 -4.89 1.04 -16.32
C THR A 40 -6.41 1.14 -16.13
N ASP A 41 -7.16 1.28 -17.23
CA ASP A 41 -8.62 1.44 -17.18
C ASP A 41 -9.32 0.30 -16.41
N LYS A 42 -8.77 -0.92 -16.44
CA LYS A 42 -9.28 -2.08 -15.69
C LYS A 42 -9.39 -1.83 -14.18
N TYR A 43 -8.43 -1.13 -13.58
CA TYR A 43 -8.36 -0.95 -12.11
C TYR A 43 -8.69 0.47 -11.66
N LYS A 44 -8.94 1.39 -12.60
CA LYS A 44 -9.08 2.82 -12.33
C LYS A 44 -10.15 3.12 -11.28
N ASP A 45 -11.34 2.56 -11.44
CA ASP A 45 -12.47 2.79 -10.52
C ASP A 45 -12.22 2.16 -9.15
N ALA A 46 -11.62 0.97 -9.12
CA ALA A 46 -11.28 0.30 -7.86
C ALA A 46 -10.22 1.09 -7.08
N ILE A 47 -9.16 1.54 -7.75
CA ILE A 47 -8.07 2.31 -7.15
C ILE A 47 -8.53 3.69 -6.70
N ALA A 48 -9.44 4.34 -7.44
CA ALA A 48 -10.00 5.64 -7.04
C ALA A 48 -10.72 5.59 -5.68
N THR A 49 -11.17 4.42 -5.23
CA THR A 49 -11.81 4.25 -3.91
C THR A 49 -10.82 3.88 -2.78
N ILE A 50 -9.57 3.57 -3.10
CA ILE A 50 -8.55 3.21 -2.11
C ILE A 50 -7.86 4.49 -1.62
N PRO A 51 -7.71 4.69 -0.30
CA PRO A 51 -6.97 5.84 0.24
C PRO A 51 -5.54 5.89 -0.30
N GLN A 52 -5.17 7.03 -0.90
CA GLN A 52 -3.79 7.32 -1.30
C GLN A 52 -3.08 8.02 -0.14
N ILE A 53 -2.21 7.30 0.55
CA ILE A 53 -1.70 7.72 1.86
C ILE A 53 -0.39 8.54 1.79
N GLY A 54 0.14 8.75 0.58
CA GLY A 54 1.31 9.60 0.37
C GLY A 54 2.20 9.17 -0.81
N ASP A 55 3.10 10.07 -1.18
CA ASP A 55 4.17 9.77 -2.13
C ASP A 55 5.25 8.93 -1.45
N LYS A 56 5.72 7.88 -2.11
CA LYS A 56 6.70 6.96 -1.52
C LYS A 56 8.03 7.63 -1.11
N LYS A 57 8.38 8.77 -1.70
CA LYS A 57 9.63 9.50 -1.41
C LYS A 57 9.50 10.34 -0.14
N THR A 58 8.29 10.68 0.28
CA THR A 58 8.04 11.64 1.36
C THR A 58 7.16 11.08 2.48
N VAL A 59 6.41 10.00 2.24
CA VAL A 59 5.61 9.33 3.27
C VAL A 59 6.50 8.90 4.44
N SER A 60 6.07 9.18 5.67
CA SER A 60 6.79 8.80 6.89
C SER A 60 6.31 7.45 7.43
N GLN A 61 7.10 6.82 8.31
CA GLN A 61 6.75 5.53 8.92
C GLN A 61 5.55 5.71 9.85
N GLU A 62 5.51 6.82 10.59
CA GLU A 62 4.40 7.18 11.47
C GLU A 62 3.11 7.36 10.68
N THR A 63 3.18 7.91 9.47
CA THR A 63 2.01 8.03 8.59
C THR A 63 1.47 6.64 8.22
N VAL A 64 2.33 5.69 7.83
CA VAL A 64 1.91 4.32 7.51
C VAL A 64 1.38 3.60 8.75
N LEU A 65 2.04 3.75 9.90
CA LEU A 65 1.66 3.13 11.16
C LEU A 65 0.35 3.70 11.73
N SER A 66 0.00 4.96 11.41
CA SER A 66 -1.27 5.56 11.85
C SER A 66 -2.52 4.87 11.29
N TYR A 67 -2.35 4.09 10.21
CA TYR A 67 -3.42 3.24 9.66
C TYR A 67 -3.56 1.93 10.45
N GLU A 68 -2.63 1.61 11.36
CA GLU A 68 -2.54 0.34 12.10
C GLU A 68 -2.59 -0.90 11.20
N PRO A 69 -1.76 -0.99 10.15
CA PRO A 69 -1.78 -2.12 9.23
C PRO A 69 -1.32 -3.42 9.90
N ASP A 70 -1.95 -4.53 9.54
CA ASP A 70 -1.49 -5.87 9.94
C ASP A 70 -0.60 -6.54 8.88
N ALA A 71 -0.51 -5.94 7.68
CA ALA A 71 0.52 -6.23 6.70
C ALA A 71 0.85 -5.00 5.84
N VAL A 72 2.14 -4.84 5.52
CA VAL A 72 2.61 -3.89 4.49
C VAL A 72 3.25 -4.71 3.37
N MET A 73 2.79 -4.53 2.14
CA MET A 73 3.21 -5.36 1.01
C MET A 73 3.75 -4.50 -0.14
N GLY A 74 4.80 -5.00 -0.80
CA GLY A 74 5.26 -4.46 -2.06
C GLY A 74 6.76 -4.62 -2.30
N ARG A 75 7.39 -3.62 -2.91
CA ARG A 75 8.80 -3.71 -3.34
C ARG A 75 9.77 -3.59 -2.18
N ASN A 76 10.80 -4.44 -2.21
CA ASN A 76 11.85 -4.54 -1.18
C ASN A 76 12.52 -3.20 -0.84
N MET A 77 12.77 -2.35 -1.85
CA MET A 77 13.45 -1.07 -1.65
C MET A 77 12.73 -0.17 -0.63
N MET A 78 11.42 -0.34 -0.46
CA MET A 78 10.63 0.45 0.49
C MET A 78 10.78 0.00 1.95
N PHE A 79 11.44 -1.13 2.22
CA PHE A 79 11.64 -1.67 3.56
C PHE A 79 13.09 -1.47 4.06
N SER A 80 13.64 -0.27 3.84
CA SER A 80 14.94 0.13 4.39
C SER A 80 14.77 1.25 5.41
N GLU A 81 15.75 1.44 6.30
CA GLU A 81 15.76 2.56 7.26
C GLU A 81 15.67 3.94 6.59
N LYS A 82 16.04 4.02 5.30
CA LYS A 82 16.01 5.25 4.50
C LYS A 82 14.72 5.40 3.69
N SER A 83 13.79 4.46 3.81
CA SER A 83 12.56 4.39 3.03
C SER A 83 11.36 4.45 3.96
N LEU A 84 10.24 4.97 3.44
CA LEU A 84 9.11 5.40 4.29
C LEU A 84 9.54 6.50 5.27
N GLY A 85 10.49 7.36 4.89
CA GLY A 85 10.96 8.49 5.71
C GLY A 85 11.92 8.10 6.84
N THR A 86 12.44 9.12 7.52
CA THR A 86 13.23 8.99 8.75
C THR A 86 12.31 9.12 9.96
N VAL A 87 12.56 8.36 11.03
CA VAL A 87 11.92 8.57 12.33
C VAL A 87 12.18 10.02 12.74
N SER A 88 11.11 10.77 12.99
CA SER A 88 11.19 12.17 13.43
C SER A 88 10.96 12.29 14.94
#